data_AF-A0A2V9U389-F1
#
_entry.id   AF-A0A2V9U389-F1
#
_cell.length_a   1.000
_cell.length_b   1.000
_cell.length_c   1.000
_cell.angle_alpha   90.00
_cell.angle_beta   90.00
_cell.angle_gamma   90.00
#
_symmetry.space_group_name_H-M   'P 1'
#
loop_
_entity.id
_entity.type
_entity.pdbx_description
1 polymer ?
#
loop_
_entity_poly.entity_id
_entity_poly.type
_entity_poly.pdbx_seq_one_letter_code
_entity_poly.pdbx_strand_id
1 'polypeptide(L)'
;MAHLTPMPVLEPVEDRTMILNMGPQHPSTHGVLRLILEIDGETVVRMMPDIGYLHTGIEKTCEAKFYQQVVPLTDRIDYLCPLTNNLCYCLAVEKLLGLEIPPKAQWMRVLLNELTRINSHLVWLGTHALDIGAMSVFLYCFREREDILRLFEMVSGQRMMTSYFRIGG
;
A
#
# COMPACT_ATOMS: atom_id res chain seq x y z
N MET A 1 14.83 2.05 -24.28
CA MET A 1 15.98 2.33 -23.39
C MET A 1 15.49 3.31 -22.34
N ALA A 2 15.02 2.78 -21.20
CA ALA A 2 14.55 3.63 -20.11
C ALA A 2 15.75 4.38 -19.53
N HIS A 3 15.63 5.70 -19.40
CA HIS A 3 16.49 6.51 -18.55
C HIS A 3 16.39 5.94 -17.12
N LEU A 4 17.27 5.00 -16.79
CA LEU A 4 17.70 4.81 -15.42
C LEU A 4 18.21 6.17 -14.99
N THR A 5 17.52 6.83 -14.06
CA THR A 5 18.05 8.01 -13.39
C THR A 5 19.47 7.62 -12.99
N PRO A 6 20.52 8.25 -13.56
CA PRO A 6 21.88 7.89 -13.20
C PRO A 6 21.95 8.02 -11.69
N MET A 7 22.50 7.01 -10.99
CA MET A 7 22.84 7.20 -9.59
C MET A 7 23.64 8.51 -9.55
N PRO A 8 23.14 9.55 -8.86
CA PRO A 8 23.81 10.83 -8.91
C PRO A 8 25.20 10.60 -8.34
N VAL A 9 26.20 10.97 -9.14
CA VAL A 9 27.57 11.10 -8.67
C VAL A 9 27.47 11.99 -7.44
N LEU A 10 27.78 11.42 -6.27
CA LEU A 10 27.82 12.19 -5.04
C LEU A 10 28.86 13.29 -5.26
N GLU A 11 28.41 14.54 -5.39
CA GLU A 11 29.32 15.67 -5.43
C GLU A 11 30.19 15.61 -4.17
N PRO A 12 31.48 15.97 -4.28
CA PRO A 12 32.37 15.92 -3.14
C PRO A 12 31.76 16.75 -2.01
N VAL A 13 31.58 16.06 -0.87
CA VAL A 13 31.09 16.60 0.38
C VAL A 13 31.74 17.96 0.64
N GLU A 14 30.95 19.03 0.77
CA GLU A 14 31.44 20.24 1.45
C GLU A 14 31.84 19.81 2.86
N ASP A 15 33.02 20.21 3.37
CA ASP A 15 33.70 19.70 4.58
C ASP A 15 32.84 19.59 5.89
N ARG A 16 31.56 19.98 5.88
CA ARG A 16 30.59 19.88 6.98
C ARG A 16 29.45 18.85 6.80
N THR A 17 29.16 18.31 5.61
CA THR A 17 28.03 17.38 5.44
C THR A 17 28.46 15.90 5.50
N MET A 18 27.54 15.00 5.85
CA MET A 18 27.76 13.55 5.88
C MET A 18 26.64 12.85 5.11
N ILE A 19 27.00 11.79 4.38
CA ILE A 19 26.04 10.95 3.67
C ILE A 19 25.74 9.70 4.50
N LEU A 20 24.48 9.53 4.89
CA LEU A 20 23.96 8.40 5.66
C LEU A 20 23.01 7.56 4.80
N ASN A 21 23.26 6.26 4.74
CA ASN A 21 22.37 5.31 4.07
C ASN A 21 21.45 4.64 5.11
N MET A 22 20.17 4.96 5.06
CA MET A 22 19.14 4.40 5.94
C MET A 22 18.31 3.37 5.18
N GLY A 23 18.29 2.11 5.66
CA GLY A 23 17.64 0.99 4.98
C GLY A 23 18.61 0.15 4.12
N PRO A 24 18.12 -0.80 3.30
CA PRO A 24 16.72 -1.11 3.00
C PRO A 24 16.01 -1.92 4.10
N GLN A 25 16.77 -2.47 5.06
CA GLN A 25 16.25 -3.11 6.27
C GLN A 25 16.41 -2.16 7.44
N HIS A 26 15.35 -1.44 7.78
CA HIS A 26 15.26 -0.64 9.00
C HIS A 26 13.85 -0.75 9.58
N PRO A 27 13.66 -0.90 10.90
CA PRO A 27 12.32 -1.08 11.48
C PRO A 27 11.33 0.03 11.11
N SER A 28 11.79 1.29 11.05
CA SER A 28 10.98 2.47 10.75
C SER A 28 10.59 2.65 9.28
N THR A 29 10.98 1.74 8.38
CA THR A 29 10.59 1.86 6.95
C THR A 29 9.28 1.15 6.62
N HIS A 30 8.68 0.40 7.57
CA HIS A 30 7.42 -0.35 7.42
C HIS A 30 7.26 -1.02 6.05
N GLY A 31 8.32 -1.71 5.63
CA GLY A 31 8.51 -2.18 4.26
C GLY A 31 9.98 -2.09 3.86
N VAL A 32 10.25 -2.15 2.57
CA VAL A 32 11.61 -2.07 2.03
C VAL A 32 11.79 -0.72 1.36
N LEU A 33 12.46 0.19 2.07
CA LEU A 33 12.76 1.55 1.62
C LEU A 33 14.21 1.87 1.95
N ARG A 34 14.93 2.41 0.97
CA ARG A 34 16.27 2.93 1.17
C ARG A 34 16.24 4.45 0.99
N LEU A 35 16.77 5.17 1.97
CA LEU A 35 16.90 6.61 1.95
C LEU A 35 18.39 6.97 2.02
N ILE A 36 18.88 7.69 1.01
CA ILE A 36 20.21 8.28 1.03
C ILE A 36 20.05 9.70 1.54
N LEU A 37 20.51 9.94 2.77
CA LEU A 37 20.37 11.19 3.48
C LEU A 37 21.70 11.94 3.46
N GLU A 38 21.65 13.23 3.17
CA GLU A 38 22.76 14.17 3.38
C GLU A 38 22.42 15.02 4.61
N ILE A 39 23.28 14.95 5.62
CA ILE A 39 23.04 15.56 6.94
C ILE A 39 24.18 16.50 7.32
N ASP A 40 23.84 17.67 7.86
CA ASP A 40 24.74 18.59 8.56
C ASP A 40 24.38 18.56 10.06
N GLY A 41 25.13 17.78 10.83
CA GLY A 41 24.79 17.47 12.22
C GLY A 41 23.42 16.79 12.34
N GLU A 42 22.43 17.49 12.91
CA GLU A 42 21.06 17.02 13.12
C GLU A 42 20.09 17.45 11.99
N THR A 43 20.54 18.29 11.06
CA THR A 43 19.69 18.84 9.99
C THR A 43 19.84 18.01 8.71
N VAL A 44 18.71 17.55 8.17
CA VAL A 44 18.68 16.91 6.84
C VAL A 44 18.72 18.00 5.77
N VAL A 45 19.80 18.02 4.99
CA VAL A 45 20.02 18.97 3.87
C VAL A 45 19.38 18.44 2.60
N ARG A 46 19.59 17.16 2.31
CA ARG A 46 19.03 16.47 1.14
C ARG A 46 18.59 15.05 1.49
N MET A 47 17.52 14.58 0.86
CA MET A 47 17.08 13.20 0.95
C MET A 47 16.78 12.69 -0.45
N MET A 48 17.33 11.52 -0.79
CA MET A 48 17.02 10.80 -2.02
C MET A 48 16.44 9.42 -1.66
N PRO A 49 15.14 9.18 -1.93
CA PRO A 49 14.55 7.86 -1.77
C PRO A 49 14.91 6.96 -2.96
N ASP A 50 15.50 5.81 -2.66
CA ASP A 50 15.76 4.72 -3.60
C ASP A 50 14.65 3.66 -3.44
N ILE A 51 13.74 3.64 -4.42
CA ILE A 51 12.51 2.83 -4.44
C ILE A 51 12.59 1.74 -5.50
N GLY A 52 11.67 0.77 -5.45
CA GLY A 52 11.58 -0.30 -6.45
C GLY A 52 12.04 -1.67 -5.97
N TYR A 53 12.48 -1.78 -4.71
CA TYR A 53 12.77 -3.08 -4.07
C TYR A 53 11.57 -4.04 -4.04
N LEU A 54 10.35 -3.50 -4.07
CA LEU A 54 9.10 -4.26 -4.15
C LEU A 54 8.43 -4.16 -5.53
N HIS A 55 9.16 -3.76 -6.58
CA HIS A 55 8.63 -3.74 -7.93
C HIS A 55 8.47 -5.18 -8.45
N THR A 56 7.23 -5.58 -8.72
CA THR A 56 6.88 -6.95 -9.17
C THR A 56 6.49 -7.03 -10.65
N GLY A 57 6.49 -5.91 -11.38
CA GLY A 57 6.01 -5.87 -12.77
C GLY A 57 4.52 -6.20 -12.90
N ILE A 58 3.71 -5.79 -11.92
CA ILE A 58 2.27 -6.13 -11.86
C ILE A 58 1.52 -5.69 -13.11
N GLU A 59 1.80 -4.49 -13.63
CA GLU A 59 1.19 -3.94 -14.84
C GLU A 59 1.45 -4.83 -16.05
N LYS A 60 2.70 -5.30 -16.20
CA LYS A 60 3.07 -6.21 -17.29
C LYS A 60 2.38 -7.56 -17.19
N THR A 61 2.17 -8.03 -15.96
CA THR A 61 1.42 -9.26 -15.69
C THR A 61 -0.06 -9.11 -16.02
N CYS A 62 -0.63 -7.92 -15.82
CA CYS A 62 -2.02 -7.62 -16.17
C CYS A 62 -2.27 -7.67 -17.68
N GLU A 63 -1.31 -7.23 -18.51
CA GLU A 63 -1.44 -7.29 -19.98
C GLU A 63 -1.65 -8.72 -20.52
N ALA A 64 -1.08 -9.72 -19.84
CA ALA A 64 -1.16 -11.12 -20.25
C ALA A 64 -2.39 -11.86 -19.69
N LYS A 65 -3.26 -11.20 -18.92
CA LYS A 65 -4.37 -11.83 -18.20
C LYS A 65 -5.72 -11.27 -18.62
N PHE A 66 -6.76 -12.10 -18.48
CA PHE A 66 -8.13 -11.64 -18.67
C PHE A 66 -8.56 -10.72 -17.51
N TYR A 67 -9.52 -9.82 -17.78
CA TYR A 67 -9.99 -8.84 -16.79
C TYR A 67 -10.36 -9.43 -15.42
N GLN A 68 -11.01 -10.60 -15.40
CA GLN A 68 -11.39 -11.34 -14.18
C GLN A 68 -10.18 -11.88 -13.39
N GLN A 69 -9.10 -12.26 -14.09
CA GLN A 69 -7.88 -12.81 -13.50
C GLN A 69 -6.96 -11.72 -12.94
N VAL A 70 -7.21 -10.46 -13.26
CA VAL A 70 -6.46 -9.30 -12.75
C VAL A 70 -6.95 -8.89 -11.36
N VAL A 71 -8.20 -9.18 -10.98
CA VAL A 71 -8.76 -8.82 -9.66
C VAL A 71 -7.88 -9.28 -8.47
N PRO A 72 -7.35 -10.51 -8.44
CA PRO A 72 -6.47 -10.93 -7.33
C PRO A 72 -5.09 -10.23 -7.33
N LEU A 73 -4.71 -9.59 -8.43
CA LEU A 73 -3.50 -8.78 -8.50
C LEU A 73 -3.73 -7.41 -7.89
N THR A 74 -4.90 -6.80 -8.13
CA THR A 74 -5.22 -5.46 -7.59
C THR A 74 -5.27 -5.43 -6.06
N ASP A 75 -5.63 -6.55 -5.42
CA ASP A 75 -5.53 -6.74 -3.95
C ASP A 75 -4.13 -6.49 -3.38
N ARG A 76 -3.08 -6.62 -4.19
CA ARG A 76 -1.67 -6.61 -3.75
C ARG A 76 -0.95 -5.28 -4.03
N ILE A 77 -1.64 -4.30 -4.60
CA ILE A 77 -1.08 -2.97 -4.86
C ILE A 77 -0.92 -2.22 -3.53
N ASP A 78 -2.03 -2.06 -2.80
CA ASP A 78 -2.03 -1.68 -1.38
C ASP A 78 -2.64 -2.83 -0.58
N TYR A 79 -1.79 -3.55 0.16
CA TYR A 79 -2.18 -4.72 0.95
C TYR A 79 -3.01 -4.38 2.19
N LEU A 80 -3.12 -3.09 2.57
CA LEU A 80 -3.97 -2.61 3.66
C LEU A 80 -5.38 -2.25 3.18
N CYS A 81 -5.55 -1.90 1.90
CA CYS A 81 -6.85 -1.58 1.31
C CYS A 81 -7.26 -2.41 0.06
N PRO A 82 -7.25 -3.76 0.15
CA PRO A 82 -7.51 -4.65 -0.99
C PRO A 82 -8.88 -4.40 -1.67
N LEU A 83 -9.93 -4.22 -0.86
CA LEU A 83 -11.28 -3.97 -1.39
C LEU A 83 -11.41 -2.62 -2.12
N THR A 84 -10.71 -1.58 -1.64
CA THR A 84 -10.67 -0.28 -2.32
C THR A 84 -10.01 -0.40 -3.69
N ASN A 85 -8.90 -1.13 -3.78
CA ASN A 85 -8.19 -1.36 -5.04
C ASN A 85 -9.04 -2.15 -6.04
N ASN A 86 -9.69 -3.22 -5.57
CA ASN A 86 -10.61 -3.99 -6.42
C ASN A 86 -11.78 -3.14 -6.90
N LEU A 87 -12.34 -2.28 -6.04
CA LEU A 87 -13.44 -1.41 -6.41
C LEU A 87 -13.02 -0.44 -7.51
N CYS A 88 -11.86 0.20 -7.38
CA CYS A 88 -11.31 1.10 -8.40
C CYS A 88 -11.18 0.40 -9.76
N TYR A 89 -10.61 -0.81 -9.75
CA TYR A 89 -10.45 -1.61 -10.97
C TYR A 89 -11.81 -2.06 -11.55
N CYS A 90 -12.72 -2.58 -10.73
CA CYS A 90 -14.04 -3.02 -11.19
C CYS A 90 -14.82 -1.85 -11.80
N LEU A 91 -14.83 -0.68 -11.16
CA LEU A 91 -15.51 0.52 -11.67
C LEU A 91 -14.94 0.96 -13.03
N ALA A 92 -13.62 0.88 -13.22
CA ALA A 92 -13.00 1.19 -14.51
C ALA A 92 -13.48 0.24 -15.62
N VAL A 93 -13.51 -1.07 -15.35
CA VAL A 93 -13.98 -2.07 -16.32
C VAL A 93 -15.49 -1.98 -16.56
N GLU A 94 -16.28 -1.78 -15.51
CA GLU A 94 -17.75 -1.62 -15.58
C GLU A 94 -18.13 -0.39 -16.41
N LYS A 95 -17.39 0.71 -16.25
CA LYS A 95 -17.57 1.91 -17.07
C LYS A 95 -17.21 1.69 -18.54
N LEU A 96 -16.16 0.91 -18.83
CA LEU A 96 -15.79 0.54 -20.20
C LEU A 96 -16.84 -0.33 -20.88
N LEU A 97 -17.49 -1.23 -20.11
CA LEU A 97 -18.51 -2.15 -20.61
C LEU A 97 -19.93 -1.56 -20.58
N GLY A 98 -20.14 -0.41 -19.95
CA GLY A 98 -21.47 0.22 -19.81
C GLY A 98 -22.43 -0.61 -18.95
N LEU A 99 -21.93 -1.30 -17.92
CA LEU A 99 -22.74 -2.16 -17.06
C LEU A 99 -23.43 -1.36 -15.96
N GLU A 100 -24.73 -1.63 -15.76
CA GLU A 100 -25.46 -1.18 -14.58
C GLU A 100 -25.42 -2.26 -13.48
N ILE A 101 -24.98 -1.87 -12.29
CA ILE A 101 -24.77 -2.77 -11.16
C ILE A 101 -25.99 -2.71 -10.25
N PRO A 102 -26.49 -3.84 -9.73
CA PRO A 102 -27.63 -3.85 -8.83
C PRO A 102 -27.38 -2.98 -7.58
N PRO A 103 -28.38 -2.21 -7.10
CA PRO A 103 -28.24 -1.31 -5.96
C PRO A 103 -27.69 -1.98 -4.69
N LYS A 104 -28.08 -3.24 -4.44
CA LYS A 104 -27.59 -4.03 -3.30
C LYS A 104 -26.07 -4.22 -3.33
N ALA A 105 -25.49 -4.47 -4.51
CA ALA A 105 -24.05 -4.63 -4.64
C ALA A 105 -23.32 -3.30 -4.42
N GLN A 106 -23.89 -2.18 -4.86
CA GLN A 106 -23.33 -0.85 -4.59
C GLN A 106 -23.29 -0.54 -3.09
N TRP A 107 -24.36 -0.86 -2.34
CA TRP A 107 -24.40 -0.64 -0.88
C TRP A 107 -23.37 -1.49 -0.15
N MET A 108 -23.27 -2.78 -0.51
CA MET A 108 -22.27 -3.68 0.06
C MET A 108 -20.84 -3.21 -0.25
N ARG A 109 -20.60 -2.72 -1.47
CA ARG A 109 -19.30 -2.15 -1.87
C ARG A 109 -18.92 -0.96 -0.99
N VAL A 110 -19.83 -0.01 -0.80
CA VAL A 110 -19.58 1.16 0.05
C VAL A 110 -19.32 0.75 1.51
N LEU A 111 -20.18 -0.10 2.09
CA LEU A 111 -20.03 -0.59 3.47
C LEU A 111 -18.65 -1.23 3.69
N LEU A 112 -18.28 -2.18 2.84
CA LEU A 112 -17.02 -2.91 2.96
C LEU A 112 -15.80 -2.02 2.68
N ASN A 113 -15.94 -1.03 1.80
CA ASN A 113 -14.88 -0.07 1.51
C ASN A 113 -14.61 0.87 2.70
N GLU A 114 -15.65 1.31 3.41
CA GLU A 114 -15.48 2.11 4.62
C GLU A 114 -14.90 1.29 5.79
N LEU A 115 -15.26 0.02 5.92
CA LEU A 115 -14.56 -0.89 6.86
C LEU A 115 -13.08 -1.06 6.49
N THR A 116 -12.78 -1.16 5.19
CA THR A 116 -11.39 -1.25 4.69
C THR A 116 -10.61 0.03 4.97
N ARG A 117 -11.25 1.20 4.85
CA ARG A 117 -10.67 2.49 5.21
C ARG A 117 -10.28 2.51 6.69
N ILE A 118 -11.18 2.11 7.59
CA ILE A 118 -10.90 2.04 9.03
C ILE A 118 -9.74 1.07 9.31
N ASN A 119 -9.76 -0.12 8.71
CA ASN A 119 -8.67 -1.10 8.83
C ASN A 119 -7.30 -0.53 8.42
N SER A 120 -7.22 0.21 7.31
CA SER A 120 -5.99 0.86 6.86
C SER A 120 -5.53 1.96 7.84
N HIS A 121 -6.45 2.79 8.33
CA HIS A 121 -6.12 3.86 9.27
C HIS A 121 -5.68 3.33 10.64
N LEU A 122 -6.21 2.19 11.10
CA LEU A 122 -5.74 1.53 12.33
C LEU A 122 -4.28 1.10 12.23
N VAL A 123 -3.86 0.57 11.06
CA VAL A 123 -2.45 0.22 10.85
C VAL A 123 -1.59 1.47 10.76
N TRP A 124 -2.00 2.49 10.01
CA TRP A 124 -1.28 3.76 9.94
C TRP A 124 -1.08 4.38 11.33
N LEU A 125 -2.14 4.52 12.12
CA LEU A 125 -2.06 5.11 13.46
C LEU A 125 -1.20 4.26 14.40
N GLY A 126 -1.39 2.93 14.37
CA GLY A 126 -0.64 2.02 15.22
C GLY A 126 0.87 2.04 14.91
N THR A 127 1.24 1.97 13.63
CA THR A 127 2.65 1.97 13.19
C THR A 127 3.31 3.34 13.41
N HIS A 128 2.60 4.43 13.14
CA HIS A 128 3.09 5.78 13.43
C HIS A 128 3.35 5.99 14.93
N ALA A 129 2.42 5.54 15.78
CA ALA A 129 2.61 5.60 17.23
C ALA A 129 3.81 4.75 17.68
N LEU A 130 4.01 3.58 17.08
CA LEU A 130 5.14 2.70 17.37
C LEU A 130 6.48 3.36 16.99
N ASP A 131 6.56 4.05 15.86
CA ASP A 131 7.78 4.75 15.42
C ASP A 131 8.21 5.89 16.34
N ILE A 132 7.24 6.54 17.00
CA ILE A 132 7.49 7.60 17.99
C ILE A 132 7.73 6.99 19.40
N GLY A 133 7.57 5.67 19.56
CA GLY A 133 7.86 4.91 20.79
C GLY A 133 6.65 4.51 21.64
N ALA A 134 5.42 4.79 21.18
CA ALA A 134 4.19 4.48 21.91
C ALA A 134 3.61 3.09 21.54
N MET A 135 4.14 2.04 22.18
CA MET A 135 3.76 0.64 21.90
C MET A 135 2.30 0.30 22.26
N SER A 136 1.72 0.93 23.28
CA SER A 136 0.36 0.59 23.75
C SER A 136 -0.71 0.88 22.70
N VAL A 137 -0.57 1.98 21.95
CA VAL A 137 -1.54 2.38 20.91
C VAL A 137 -1.55 1.36 19.78
N PHE A 138 -0.37 0.87 19.37
CA PHE A 138 -0.23 -0.18 18.36
C PHE A 138 -1.04 -1.43 18.72
N LEU A 139 -0.92 -1.91 19.98
CA LEU A 139 -1.64 -3.09 20.44
C LEU A 139 -3.16 -2.90 20.43
N TYR A 140 -3.65 -1.72 20.82
CA TYR A 140 -5.08 -1.42 20.77
C TYR A 140 -5.60 -1.33 19.34
N CYS A 141 -4.88 -0.65 18.44
CA CYS A 141 -5.26 -0.58 17.03
C CYS A 141 -5.34 -1.97 16.38
N PHE A 142 -4.39 -2.87 16.68
CA PHE A 142 -4.41 -4.23 16.15
C PHE A 142 -5.51 -5.11 16.73
N ARG A 143 -5.93 -4.86 17.99
CA ARG A 143 -7.10 -5.52 18.58
C ARG A 143 -8.38 -5.12 17.86
N GLU A 144 -8.63 -3.83 17.65
CA GLU A 144 -9.83 -3.37 16.94
C GLU A 144 -9.81 -3.81 15.46
N ARG A 145 -8.62 -3.84 14.86
CA ARG A 145 -8.43 -4.34 13.49
C ARG A 145 -8.84 -5.80 13.35
N GLU A 146 -8.59 -6.62 14.36
CA GLU A 146 -8.92 -8.05 14.35
C GLU A 146 -10.41 -8.31 14.13
N ASP A 147 -11.29 -7.49 14.75
CA ASP A 147 -12.73 -7.63 14.58
C ASP A 147 -13.18 -7.28 13.14
N ILE A 148 -12.52 -6.31 12.50
CA ILE A 148 -12.77 -6.01 11.08
C ILE A 148 -12.31 -7.17 10.19
N LEU A 149 -11.14 -7.77 10.47
CA LEU A 149 -10.66 -8.92 9.71
C LEU A 149 -11.57 -10.14 9.84
N ARG A 150 -12.20 -10.34 11.00
CA ARG A 150 -13.24 -11.38 11.19
C ARG A 150 -14.45 -11.13 10.29
N LEU A 151 -14.88 -9.88 10.16
CA LEU A 151 -15.98 -9.53 9.22
C LEU A 151 -15.58 -9.83 7.77
N PHE A 152 -14.35 -9.51 7.36
CA PHE A 152 -13.87 -9.85 6.02
C PHE A 152 -13.80 -11.37 5.79
N GLU A 153 -13.33 -12.12 6.79
CA GLU A 153 -13.32 -13.58 6.76
C GLU A 153 -14.73 -14.17 6.62
N MET A 154 -15.72 -13.62 7.33
CA MET A 154 -17.12 -14.05 7.21
C MET A 154 -17.70 -13.79 5.81
N VAL A 155 -17.27 -12.72 5.14
CA VAL A 155 -17.82 -12.32 3.84
C VAL A 155 -17.13 -13.03 2.67
N SER A 156 -15.81 -13.16 2.70
CA SER A 156 -15.03 -13.68 1.57
C SER A 156 -14.28 -14.99 1.86
N GLY A 157 -14.30 -15.50 3.09
CA GLY A 157 -13.51 -16.67 3.50
C GLY A 157 -12.00 -16.40 3.57
N GLN A 158 -11.58 -15.14 3.51
CA GLN A 158 -10.18 -14.69 3.53
C GLN A 158 -10.06 -13.43 4.36
N ARG A 159 -8.92 -13.23 5.02
CA ARG A 159 -8.73 -12.14 5.99
C ARG A 159 -8.18 -10.86 5.37
N MET A 160 -7.20 -10.98 4.48
CA MET A 160 -6.54 -9.84 3.84
C MET A 160 -6.90 -9.74 2.35
N MET A 161 -6.40 -10.66 1.52
CA MET A 161 -6.63 -10.64 0.07
C MET A 161 -7.96 -11.31 -0.26
N THR A 162 -9.05 -10.55 -0.11
CA THR A 162 -10.42 -11.07 -0.19
C THR A 162 -10.88 -11.36 -1.61
N SER A 163 -10.38 -10.63 -2.62
CA SER A 163 -10.82 -10.72 -4.02
C SER A 163 -12.35 -10.82 -4.18
N TYR A 164 -13.08 -10.10 -3.31
CA TYR A 164 -14.53 -10.25 -3.14
C TYR A 164 -15.31 -9.49 -4.21
N PHE A 165 -14.93 -8.24 -4.49
CA PHE A 165 -15.54 -7.48 -5.57
C PHE A 165 -15.16 -8.07 -6.91
N ARG A 166 -16.17 -8.30 -7.75
CA ARG A 166 -16.01 -8.77 -9.11
C ARG A 166 -16.65 -7.79 -10.07
N ILE A 167 -16.19 -7.84 -11.31
CA ILE A 167 -16.75 -7.05 -12.41
C ILE A 167 -18.21 -7.46 -12.57
N GLY A 168 -19.13 -6.52 -12.36
CA GLY A 168 -20.59 -6.72 -12.43
C GLY A 168 -21.32 -6.84 -11.10
N GLY A 169 -20.62 -6.84 -9.96
CA GLY A 169 -21.23 -6.94 -8.63
C GLY A 169 -20.23 -7.34 -7.56
#